data_AF-A0A7M1SP99-F1
#
_entry.id   AF-A0A7M1SP99-F1
#
_cell.length_a   1.000
_cell.length_b   1.000
_cell.length_c   1.000
_cell.angle_alpha   90.00
_cell.angle_beta   90.00
_cell.angle_gamma   90.00
#
_symmetry.space_group_name_H-M   'P 1'
#
loop_
_entity.id
_entity.type
_entity.pdbx_description
1 polymer ?
#
loop_
_entity_poly.entity_id
_entity_poly.type
_entity_poly.pdbx_seq_one_letter_code
_entity_poly.pdbx_strand_id
1 'polypeptide(L)'
;MTVSYQVLALHVDRPGWLAKLRQSVASELMALGVHKSLNVNVTEELLDSEAPAVAVLLVGPATKNASSLDRRIIAARDSGLVVIPVVDSLAAFAAQVPDLVSAFNGFEWSGGDPERRLARIVLKQLGIEERDRKVFISHRRSDGLAAAEQLYDALSHVSFSPFIDRFAIPAGDNVQLRIADALESFAFVLLLETPDAHASDWVFDELEYALAHSMGVLIVTWPDEPPPIPGSDRLPRVHLQSADLVQKGHGFDALSSEAVDRVLREVESAHALGLVRRRKMLLSSVQSSAEAGGATCTALKDWSMDVSGPSGRSIVAVAPRLPESEDLHRLDEMRNSIQETADALLIHAARQLEASRKRHLDWAKGDRNLRMISENAVGGLW
;
A
#
# COMPACT_ATOMS: atom_id res chain seq x y z
N MET A 1 -15.86 10.21 -0.69
CA MET A 1 -15.72 9.84 -2.13
C MET A 1 -15.29 8.39 -2.20
N THR A 2 -15.64 7.62 -3.24
CA THR A 2 -15.24 6.20 -3.32
C THR A 2 -13.83 6.07 -3.90
N VAL A 3 -12.88 5.44 -3.20
CA VAL A 3 -11.54 5.20 -3.75
C VAL A 3 -11.65 4.28 -4.96
N SER A 4 -11.03 4.67 -6.07
CA SER A 4 -10.99 3.84 -7.26
C SER A 4 -9.64 3.16 -7.38
N TYR A 5 -9.68 1.83 -7.40
CA TYR A 5 -8.60 0.97 -7.87
C TYR A 5 -8.90 0.54 -9.30
N GLN A 6 -7.90 0.04 -9.99
CA GLN A 6 -8.05 -0.42 -11.36
C GLN A 6 -7.46 -1.80 -11.57
N VAL A 7 -8.13 -2.58 -12.40
CA VAL A 7 -7.60 -3.83 -12.93
C VAL A 7 -7.58 -3.66 -14.43
N LEU A 8 -6.40 -3.43 -14.99
CA LEU A 8 -6.22 -3.32 -16.43
C LEU A 8 -6.29 -4.72 -17.05
N ALA A 9 -7.44 -5.06 -17.63
CA ALA A 9 -7.64 -6.29 -18.35
C ALA A 9 -7.08 -6.18 -19.77
N LEU A 10 -6.04 -6.97 -20.03
CA LEU A 10 -5.42 -7.13 -21.34
C LEU A 10 -5.93 -8.45 -21.93
N HIS A 11 -6.62 -8.40 -23.08
CA HIS A 11 -7.00 -9.60 -23.81
C HIS A 11 -7.29 -9.29 -25.28
N VAL A 12 -7.38 -10.34 -26.09
CA VAL A 12 -7.84 -10.27 -27.49
C VAL A 12 -9.21 -10.95 -27.62
N ASP A 13 -9.39 -12.09 -26.98
CA ASP A 13 -10.46 -13.06 -27.25
C ASP A 13 -11.06 -13.68 -25.96
N ARG A 14 -10.94 -12.98 -24.83
CA ARG A 14 -11.44 -13.42 -23.50
C ARG A 14 -12.51 -12.52 -22.86
N PRO A 15 -13.54 -12.01 -23.58
CA PRO A 15 -14.56 -11.15 -22.98
C PRO A 15 -15.36 -11.86 -21.88
N GLY A 16 -15.54 -13.18 -21.99
CA GLY A 16 -16.23 -13.98 -20.97
C GLY A 16 -15.46 -14.08 -19.65
N TRP A 17 -14.13 -14.21 -19.69
CA TRP A 17 -13.30 -14.22 -18.48
C TRP A 17 -13.25 -12.83 -17.86
N LEU A 18 -13.17 -11.78 -18.68
CA LEU A 18 -13.26 -10.40 -18.22
C LEU A 18 -14.57 -10.14 -17.47
N ALA A 19 -15.72 -10.56 -18.01
CA ALA A 19 -17.01 -10.42 -17.36
C ALA A 19 -17.07 -11.17 -16.01
N LYS A 20 -16.53 -12.39 -15.95
CA LYS A 20 -16.45 -13.17 -14.70
C LYS A 20 -15.52 -12.52 -13.67
N LEU A 21 -14.37 -12.02 -14.10
CA LEU A 21 -13.43 -11.31 -13.22
C LEU A 21 -14.07 -10.04 -12.65
N ARG A 22 -14.74 -9.23 -13.50
CA ARG A 22 -15.52 -8.05 -13.07
C ARG A 22 -16.51 -8.40 -11.96
N GLN A 23 -17.34 -9.42 -12.20
CA GLN A 23 -18.34 -9.86 -11.23
C GLN A 23 -17.68 -10.35 -9.94
N SER A 24 -16.62 -11.14 -10.05
CA SER A 24 -15.98 -11.74 -8.89
C SER A 24 -15.22 -10.73 -8.03
N VAL A 25 -14.56 -9.75 -8.64
CA VAL A 25 -13.98 -8.60 -7.92
C VAL A 25 -15.07 -7.86 -7.14
N ALA A 26 -16.20 -7.54 -7.76
CA ALA A 26 -17.31 -6.88 -7.06
C ALA A 26 -17.86 -7.74 -5.91
N SER A 27 -18.00 -9.06 -6.10
CA SER A 27 -18.43 -9.99 -5.05
C SER A 27 -17.44 -10.08 -3.88
N GLU A 28 -16.13 -10.13 -4.14
CA GLU A 28 -15.13 -10.16 -3.07
C GLU A 28 -15.05 -8.83 -2.33
N LEU A 29 -15.21 -7.68 -3.00
CA LEU A 29 -15.33 -6.38 -2.32
C LEU A 29 -16.55 -6.32 -1.39
N MET A 30 -17.67 -6.92 -1.81
CA MET A 30 -18.86 -7.06 -0.96
C MET A 30 -18.58 -7.97 0.24
N ALA A 31 -17.94 -9.11 0.02
CA ALA A 31 -17.59 -10.06 1.08
C ALA A 31 -16.60 -9.49 2.11
N LEU A 32 -15.68 -8.63 1.66
CA LEU A 32 -14.76 -7.88 2.52
C LEU A 32 -15.43 -6.71 3.27
N GLY A 33 -16.68 -6.36 2.91
CA GLY A 33 -17.39 -5.23 3.52
C GLY A 33 -16.91 -3.85 3.07
N VAL A 34 -15.95 -3.77 2.14
CA VAL A 34 -15.31 -2.51 1.71
C VAL A 34 -15.97 -1.86 0.48
N HIS A 35 -16.92 -2.55 -0.17
CA HIS A 35 -17.63 -2.08 -1.38
C HIS A 35 -18.34 -0.71 -1.27
N LYS A 36 -18.55 -0.19 -0.06
CA LYS A 36 -19.10 1.16 0.17
C LYS A 36 -18.04 2.26 0.25
N SER A 37 -16.80 1.88 0.53
CA SER A 37 -15.67 2.79 0.77
C SER A 37 -14.72 2.83 -0.43
N LEU A 38 -14.65 1.73 -1.19
CA LEU A 38 -13.80 1.63 -2.37
C LEU A 38 -14.49 0.87 -3.51
N ASN A 39 -14.02 1.14 -4.72
CA ASN A 39 -14.43 0.54 -5.98
C ASN A 39 -13.18 0.03 -6.70
N VAL A 40 -13.28 -1.11 -7.38
CA VAL A 40 -12.22 -1.65 -8.23
C VAL A 40 -12.77 -1.73 -9.65
N ASN A 41 -12.33 -0.82 -10.51
CA ASN A 41 -12.73 -0.77 -11.90
C ASN A 41 -11.89 -1.76 -12.71
N VAL A 42 -12.49 -2.88 -13.11
CA VAL A 42 -11.87 -3.81 -14.05
C VAL A 42 -12.14 -3.32 -15.47
N THR A 43 -11.14 -2.69 -16.09
CA THR A 43 -11.27 -1.94 -17.35
C THR A 43 -10.27 -2.44 -18.39
N GLU A 44 -10.53 -2.16 -19.66
CA GLU A 44 -9.57 -2.47 -20.74
C GLU A 44 -8.63 -1.29 -20.99
N GLU A 45 -8.88 -0.13 -20.40
CA GLU A 45 -8.05 1.06 -20.50
C GLU A 45 -7.82 1.64 -19.10
N LEU A 46 -6.63 2.21 -18.88
CA LEU A 46 -6.37 2.96 -17.64
C LEU A 46 -7.15 4.26 -17.72
N LEU A 47 -8.11 4.42 -16.80
CA LEU A 47 -8.99 5.57 -16.69
C LEU A 47 -8.31 6.75 -15.97
N ASP A 48 -7.39 6.45 -15.05
CA ASP A 48 -6.64 7.40 -14.24
C ASP A 48 -5.22 6.83 -13.96
N SER A 49 -4.15 7.59 -14.22
CA SER A 49 -2.76 7.13 -14.01
C SER A 49 -2.33 7.12 -12.53
N GLU A 50 -3.06 7.81 -11.66
CA GLU A 50 -2.73 7.95 -10.24
C GLU A 50 -3.42 6.88 -9.36
N ALA A 51 -4.51 6.30 -9.83
CA ALA A 51 -5.22 5.25 -9.11
C ALA A 51 -4.41 3.94 -9.08
N PRO A 52 -4.30 3.26 -7.91
CA PRO A 52 -3.67 1.95 -7.78
C PRO A 52 -4.16 0.97 -8.84
N ALA A 53 -3.24 0.33 -9.55
CA ALA A 53 -3.61 -0.56 -10.63
C ALA A 53 -2.76 -1.83 -10.65
N VAL A 54 -3.37 -2.91 -11.13
CA VAL A 54 -2.70 -4.16 -11.51
C VAL A 54 -3.18 -4.57 -12.89
N ALA A 55 -2.31 -5.13 -13.72
CA ALA A 55 -2.69 -5.63 -15.02
C ALA A 55 -2.93 -7.15 -14.97
N VAL A 56 -3.99 -7.59 -15.65
CA VAL A 56 -4.33 -9.01 -15.82
C VAL A 56 -4.36 -9.30 -17.31
N LEU A 57 -3.46 -10.16 -17.75
CA LEU A 57 -3.41 -10.63 -19.13
C LEU A 57 -4.22 -11.92 -19.25
N LEU A 58 -5.44 -11.84 -19.77
CA LEU A 58 -6.30 -13.00 -20.03
C LEU A 58 -5.90 -13.62 -21.37
N VAL A 59 -5.10 -14.68 -21.29
CA VAL A 59 -4.48 -15.34 -22.45
C VAL A 59 -5.49 -16.24 -23.14
N GLY A 60 -5.82 -15.93 -24.37
CA GLY A 60 -6.50 -16.82 -25.33
C GLY A 60 -5.68 -17.16 -26.56
N PRO A 61 -6.22 -18.02 -27.45
CA PRO A 61 -5.49 -18.53 -28.62
C PRO A 61 -4.81 -17.46 -29.50
N ALA A 62 -5.39 -16.26 -29.60
CA ALA A 62 -4.82 -15.17 -30.40
C ALA A 62 -3.72 -14.35 -29.69
N THR A 63 -3.50 -14.58 -28.40
CA THR A 63 -2.71 -13.67 -27.53
C THR A 63 -1.23 -13.61 -27.91
N LYS A 64 -0.58 -14.75 -28.14
CA LYS A 64 0.88 -14.82 -28.36
C LYS A 64 1.36 -13.98 -29.56
N ASN A 65 0.54 -13.86 -30.59
CA ASN A 65 0.91 -13.20 -31.84
C ASN A 65 0.28 -11.80 -32.01
N ALA A 66 -0.37 -11.27 -30.96
CA ALA A 66 -1.10 -10.01 -31.04
C ALA A 66 -0.18 -8.81 -30.75
N SER A 67 0.40 -8.21 -31.79
CA SER A 67 1.31 -7.06 -31.68
C SER A 67 0.67 -5.80 -31.06
N SER A 68 -0.67 -5.70 -31.09
CA SER A 68 -1.42 -4.66 -30.38
C SER A 68 -1.37 -4.85 -28.86
N LEU A 69 -1.29 -6.09 -28.40
CA LEU A 69 -1.21 -6.44 -26.98
C LEU A 69 0.20 -6.22 -26.43
N ASP A 70 1.24 -6.54 -27.22
CA ASP A 70 2.64 -6.29 -26.86
C ASP A 70 2.86 -4.83 -26.44
N ARG A 71 2.37 -3.88 -27.24
CA ARG A 71 2.45 -2.45 -26.92
C ARG A 71 1.76 -2.09 -25.60
N ARG A 72 0.62 -2.71 -25.30
CA ARG A 72 -0.13 -2.47 -24.05
C ARG A 72 0.54 -3.11 -22.85
N ILE A 73 1.15 -4.29 -23.03
CA ILE A 73 1.95 -4.97 -22.00
C ILE A 73 3.18 -4.12 -21.66
N ILE A 74 3.89 -3.62 -22.67
CA ILE A 74 5.04 -2.71 -22.49
C ILE A 74 4.60 -1.46 -21.74
N ALA A 75 3.55 -0.77 -22.19
CA ALA A 75 3.06 0.44 -21.51
C ALA A 75 2.64 0.19 -20.05
N ALA A 76 2.02 -0.96 -19.76
CA ALA A 76 1.67 -1.35 -18.40
C ALA A 76 2.92 -1.55 -17.52
N ARG A 77 3.94 -2.24 -18.05
CA ARG A 77 5.23 -2.46 -17.37
C ARG A 77 5.99 -1.16 -17.15
N ASP A 78 6.04 -0.28 -18.16
CA ASP A 78 6.67 1.03 -18.09
C ASP A 78 5.98 1.94 -17.06
N SER A 79 4.68 1.72 -16.82
CA SER A 79 3.90 2.37 -15.76
C SER A 79 4.08 1.73 -14.37
N GLY A 80 4.95 0.73 -14.25
CA GLY A 80 5.25 0.01 -13.00
C GLY A 80 4.17 -0.99 -12.59
N LEU A 81 3.27 -1.40 -13.49
CA LEU A 81 2.20 -2.34 -13.17
C LEU A 81 2.72 -3.78 -13.15
N VAL A 82 2.31 -4.53 -12.13
CA VAL A 82 2.42 -5.99 -12.14
C VAL A 82 1.47 -6.52 -13.22
N VAL A 83 1.98 -7.35 -14.13
CA VAL A 83 1.18 -8.04 -15.15
C VAL A 83 1.04 -9.50 -14.74
N ILE A 84 -0.20 -9.94 -14.46
CA ILE A 84 -0.51 -11.33 -14.09
C ILE A 84 -1.02 -12.06 -15.34
N PRO A 85 -0.25 -13.00 -15.93
CA PRO A 85 -0.73 -13.80 -17.05
C PRO A 85 -1.69 -14.87 -16.56
N VAL A 86 -2.83 -15.01 -17.22
CA VAL A 86 -3.92 -15.92 -16.86
C VAL A 86 -4.18 -16.84 -18.05
N VAL A 87 -3.87 -18.12 -17.90
CA VAL A 87 -3.89 -19.13 -18.98
C VAL A 87 -4.92 -20.22 -18.70
N ASP A 88 -5.34 -20.99 -19.73
CA ASP A 88 -6.18 -22.17 -19.49
C ASP A 88 -5.42 -23.27 -18.74
N SER A 89 -4.12 -23.41 -19.04
CA SER A 89 -3.25 -24.43 -18.44
C SER A 89 -1.82 -23.94 -18.34
N LEU A 90 -1.23 -24.06 -17.15
CA LEU A 90 0.18 -23.74 -16.93
C LEU A 90 1.12 -24.71 -17.66
N ALA A 91 0.66 -25.92 -18.01
CA ALA A 91 1.44 -26.87 -18.79
C ALA A 91 1.78 -26.34 -20.20
N ALA A 92 0.95 -25.45 -20.75
CA ALA A 92 1.15 -24.84 -22.06
C ALA A 92 1.63 -23.39 -21.98
N PHE A 93 2.06 -22.92 -20.80
CA PHE A 93 2.31 -21.51 -20.52
C PHE A 93 3.21 -20.83 -21.57
N ALA A 94 4.46 -21.28 -21.70
CA ALA A 94 5.44 -20.69 -22.63
C ALA A 94 4.99 -20.73 -24.11
N ALA A 95 4.10 -21.66 -24.47
CA ALA A 95 3.55 -21.76 -25.82
C ALA A 95 2.43 -20.74 -26.09
N GLN A 96 1.78 -20.19 -25.06
CA GLN A 96 0.59 -19.34 -25.19
C GLN A 96 0.80 -17.88 -24.79
N VAL A 97 1.74 -17.60 -23.88
CA VAL A 97 2.04 -16.21 -23.49
C VAL A 97 3.05 -15.55 -24.43
N PRO A 98 2.93 -14.23 -24.65
CA PRO A 98 3.98 -13.43 -25.29
C PRO A 98 5.31 -13.52 -24.53
N ASP A 99 6.43 -13.48 -25.24
CA ASP A 99 7.78 -13.59 -24.65
C ASP A 99 8.06 -12.46 -23.64
N LEU A 100 7.39 -11.31 -23.80
CA LEU A 100 7.44 -10.16 -22.88
C LEU A 100 7.02 -10.49 -21.44
N VAL A 101 6.24 -11.57 -21.25
CA VAL A 101 5.74 -11.99 -19.93
C VAL A 101 5.99 -13.48 -19.65
N SER A 102 6.75 -14.17 -20.51
CA SER A 102 7.04 -15.60 -20.34
C SER A 102 7.96 -15.91 -19.17
N ALA A 103 8.69 -14.91 -18.66
CA ALA A 103 9.54 -15.02 -17.49
C ALA A 103 8.77 -15.02 -16.15
N PHE A 104 7.46 -14.75 -16.16
CA PHE A 104 6.64 -14.68 -14.94
C PHE A 104 5.83 -15.96 -14.70
N ASN A 105 5.51 -16.22 -13.44
CA ASN A 105 4.51 -17.24 -13.10
C ASN A 105 3.11 -16.79 -13.52
N GLY A 106 2.37 -17.69 -14.16
CA GLY A 106 0.97 -17.48 -14.52
C GLY A 106 -0.01 -17.93 -13.45
N PHE A 107 -1.27 -17.55 -13.64
CA PHE A 107 -2.43 -18.11 -12.96
C PHE A 107 -3.19 -19.04 -13.91
N GLU A 108 -3.52 -20.24 -13.44
CA GLU A 108 -4.35 -21.18 -14.22
C GLU A 108 -5.85 -20.92 -13.98
N TRP A 109 -6.58 -20.61 -15.05
CA TRP A 109 -8.03 -20.49 -15.05
C TRP A 109 -8.69 -21.87 -15.20
N SER A 110 -8.50 -22.72 -14.21
CA SER A 110 -9.06 -24.08 -14.17
C SER A 110 -9.54 -24.43 -12.75
N GLY A 111 -10.26 -25.53 -12.57
CA GLY A 111 -10.73 -25.99 -11.25
C GLY A 111 -11.91 -25.18 -10.70
N GLY A 112 -12.09 -25.22 -9.36
CA GLY A 112 -13.18 -24.52 -8.67
C GLY A 112 -12.96 -23.01 -8.61
N ASP A 113 -14.02 -22.25 -8.93
CA ASP A 113 -14.14 -20.79 -8.87
C ASP A 113 -12.85 -20.01 -9.26
N PRO A 114 -12.29 -20.24 -10.47
CA PRO A 114 -11.04 -19.59 -10.89
C PRO A 114 -11.15 -18.06 -10.91
N GLU A 115 -12.28 -17.50 -11.31
CA GLU A 115 -12.54 -16.06 -11.25
C GLU A 115 -12.41 -15.49 -9.83
N ARG A 116 -12.86 -16.24 -8.82
CA ARG A 116 -12.82 -15.84 -7.42
C ARG A 116 -11.42 -15.87 -6.85
N ARG A 117 -10.68 -16.92 -7.16
CA ARG A 117 -9.26 -17.03 -6.76
C ARG A 117 -8.42 -15.93 -7.41
N LEU A 118 -8.66 -15.63 -8.69
CA LEU A 118 -7.98 -14.52 -9.35
C LEU A 118 -8.38 -13.17 -8.74
N ALA A 119 -9.67 -12.94 -8.45
CA ALA A 119 -10.13 -11.72 -7.81
C ALA A 119 -9.41 -11.46 -6.48
N ARG A 120 -9.24 -12.47 -5.63
CA ARG A 120 -8.47 -12.35 -4.37
C ARG A 120 -7.00 -12.00 -4.60
N ILE A 121 -6.36 -12.65 -5.57
CA ILE A 121 -4.97 -12.33 -5.93
C ILE A 121 -4.88 -10.87 -6.37
N VAL A 122 -5.80 -10.42 -7.22
CA VAL A 122 -5.88 -9.04 -7.71
C VAL A 122 -6.09 -8.05 -6.57
N LEU A 123 -7.05 -8.29 -5.67
CA LEU A 123 -7.30 -7.43 -4.50
C LEU A 123 -6.10 -7.37 -3.57
N LYS A 124 -5.42 -8.51 -3.35
CA LYS A 124 -4.17 -8.56 -2.59
C LYS A 124 -3.06 -7.75 -3.29
N GLN A 125 -2.90 -7.86 -4.60
CA GLN A 125 -1.91 -7.07 -5.35
C GLN A 125 -2.21 -5.57 -5.30
N LEU A 126 -3.49 -5.21 -5.26
CA LEU A 126 -3.95 -3.83 -5.06
C LEU A 126 -3.74 -3.34 -3.61
N GLY A 127 -3.30 -4.19 -2.68
CA GLY A 127 -3.10 -3.83 -1.28
C GLY A 127 -4.41 -3.70 -0.49
N ILE A 128 -5.53 -4.17 -1.02
CA ILE A 128 -6.85 -4.07 -0.36
C ILE A 128 -6.95 -5.07 0.81
N GLU A 129 -6.21 -6.19 0.74
CA GLU A 129 -6.18 -7.22 1.79
C GLU A 129 -5.01 -7.04 2.78
N GLU A 130 -4.48 -5.82 2.94
CA GLU A 130 -3.30 -5.54 3.76
C GLU A 130 -3.45 -5.98 5.23
N ARG A 131 -2.42 -6.65 5.76
CA ARG A 131 -2.34 -7.05 7.18
C ARG A 131 -1.75 -5.97 8.09
N ASP A 132 -1.17 -4.91 7.52
CA ASP A 132 -0.59 -3.75 8.20
C ASP A 132 -1.54 -2.54 8.20
N ARG A 133 -2.78 -2.74 8.66
CA ARG A 133 -3.78 -1.66 8.81
C ARG A 133 -3.49 -0.85 10.06
N LYS A 134 -2.33 -0.20 10.10
CA LYS A 134 -1.83 0.54 11.26
C LYS A 134 -2.14 2.03 11.06
N VAL A 135 -2.77 2.70 12.04
CA VAL A 135 -3.15 4.12 11.96
C VAL A 135 -2.60 4.87 13.17
N PHE A 136 -1.79 5.89 12.94
CA PHE A 136 -1.37 6.82 14.00
C PHE A 136 -2.38 7.95 14.13
N ILE A 137 -3.03 8.11 15.28
CA ILE A 137 -4.02 9.17 15.53
C ILE A 137 -3.34 10.34 16.25
N SER A 138 -3.00 11.36 15.47
CA SER A 138 -2.46 12.64 15.97
C SER A 138 -3.61 13.52 16.44
N HIS A 139 -3.51 14.05 17.66
CA HIS A 139 -4.54 14.91 18.23
C HIS A 139 -3.94 15.85 19.29
N ARG A 140 -4.60 16.98 19.51
CA ARG A 140 -4.33 17.82 20.67
C ARG A 140 -5.08 17.27 21.88
N ARG A 141 -4.36 17.00 22.97
CA ARG A 141 -4.92 16.40 24.20
C ARG A 141 -5.98 17.28 24.87
N SER A 142 -5.86 18.60 24.76
CA SER A 142 -6.72 19.55 25.48
C SER A 142 -8.13 19.65 24.91
N ASP A 143 -8.39 19.21 23.68
CA ASP A 143 -9.67 19.39 22.98
C ASP A 143 -10.01 18.26 21.99
N GLY A 144 -9.09 17.34 21.68
CA GLY A 144 -9.31 16.23 20.76
C GLY A 144 -9.29 14.82 21.36
N LEU A 145 -9.02 14.69 22.67
CA LEU A 145 -8.79 13.38 23.30
C LEU A 145 -10.02 12.45 23.24
N ALA A 146 -11.22 12.97 23.52
CA ALA A 146 -12.44 12.16 23.52
C ALA A 146 -12.77 11.59 22.13
N ALA A 147 -12.60 12.40 21.08
CA ALA A 147 -12.80 11.97 19.71
C ALA A 147 -11.71 10.98 19.26
N ALA A 148 -10.46 11.17 19.69
CA ALA A 148 -9.37 10.23 19.42
C ALA A 148 -9.68 8.85 20.02
N GLU A 149 -10.05 8.77 21.30
CA GLU A 149 -10.41 7.52 21.97
C GLU A 149 -11.60 6.81 21.29
N GLN A 150 -12.63 7.59 20.90
CA GLN A 150 -13.77 7.04 20.16
C GLN A 150 -13.35 6.46 18.80
N LEU A 151 -12.50 7.16 18.06
CA LEU A 151 -12.00 6.68 16.77
C LEU A 151 -11.07 5.49 16.92
N TYR A 152 -10.28 5.40 17.99
CA TYR A 152 -9.48 4.23 18.31
C TYR A 152 -10.34 2.99 18.50
N ASP A 153 -11.39 3.08 19.32
CA ASP A 153 -12.30 1.95 19.54
C ASP A 153 -12.99 1.54 18.22
N ALA A 154 -13.50 2.53 17.48
CA ALA A 154 -14.19 2.28 16.22
C ALA A 154 -13.28 1.65 15.15
N LEU A 155 -12.04 2.15 14.99
CA LEU A 155 -11.04 1.62 14.07
C LEU A 155 -10.62 0.20 14.46
N SER A 156 -10.44 -0.06 15.76
CA SER A 156 -10.11 -1.39 16.27
C SER A 156 -11.18 -2.43 15.91
N HIS A 157 -12.47 -2.05 15.97
CA HIS A 157 -13.57 -2.91 15.58
C HIS A 157 -13.62 -3.26 14.10
N VAL A 158 -13.04 -2.41 13.23
CA VAL A 158 -12.93 -2.67 11.80
C VAL A 158 -11.55 -3.18 11.39
N SER A 159 -10.81 -3.80 12.33
CA SER A 159 -9.50 -4.46 12.11
C SER A 159 -8.35 -3.54 11.72
N PHE A 160 -8.43 -2.25 12.04
CA PHE A 160 -7.24 -1.42 12.14
C PHE A 160 -6.52 -1.69 13.48
N SER A 161 -5.22 -1.39 13.51
CA SER A 161 -4.38 -1.28 14.69
C SER A 161 -4.09 0.21 14.92
N PRO A 162 -5.04 0.96 15.53
CA PRO A 162 -4.83 2.36 15.81
C PRO A 162 -3.82 2.56 16.95
N PHE A 163 -3.19 3.73 16.98
CA PHE A 163 -2.28 4.17 18.02
C PHE A 163 -2.60 5.61 18.41
N ILE A 164 -2.66 5.89 19.72
CA ILE A 164 -2.78 7.23 20.28
C ILE A 164 -1.64 7.44 21.27
N ASP A 165 -1.03 8.63 21.25
CA ASP A 165 0.06 9.05 22.15
C ASP A 165 -0.37 9.25 23.63
N ARG A 166 -1.15 8.32 24.18
CA ARG A 166 -1.51 8.27 25.61
C ARG A 166 -1.11 6.96 26.29
N PHE A 167 -0.95 5.87 25.53
CA PHE A 167 -0.99 4.50 26.08
C PHE A 167 0.29 3.66 25.95
N ALA A 168 1.45 4.20 25.58
CA ALA A 168 2.60 3.34 25.27
C ALA A 168 3.98 3.83 25.73
N ILE A 169 4.08 4.73 26.71
CA ILE A 169 5.38 5.20 27.22
C ILE A 169 5.49 4.85 28.71
N PRO A 170 6.13 3.71 29.05
CA PRO A 170 6.49 3.40 30.42
C PRO A 170 7.24 4.55 31.10
N ALA A 171 7.07 4.71 32.41
CA ALA A 171 7.83 5.69 33.17
C ALA A 171 9.34 5.44 33.02
N GLY A 172 10.08 6.43 32.50
CA GLY A 172 11.53 6.36 32.31
C GLY A 172 12.01 6.31 30.85
N ASP A 173 11.11 6.13 29.87
CA ASP A 173 11.46 6.11 28.44
C ASP A 173 11.51 7.53 27.83
N ASN A 174 12.32 7.70 26.79
CA ASN A 174 12.35 8.94 26.00
C ASN A 174 11.13 9.01 25.08
N VAL A 175 10.20 9.91 25.42
CA VAL A 175 8.92 10.11 24.73
C VAL A 175 9.09 10.41 23.24
N GLN A 176 10.07 11.23 22.87
CA GLN A 176 10.28 11.67 21.48
C GLN A 176 10.78 10.53 20.58
N LEU A 177 11.71 9.70 21.09
CA LEU A 177 12.22 8.54 20.35
C LEU A 177 11.11 7.52 20.07
N ARG A 178 10.20 7.30 21.04
CA ARG A 178 9.11 6.33 20.87
C ARG A 178 8.01 6.79 19.92
N ILE A 179 7.73 8.10 19.83
CA ILE A 179 6.77 8.65 18.86
C ILE A 179 7.38 8.60 17.45
N ALA A 180 8.67 8.92 17.29
CA ALA A 180 9.36 8.74 16.01
C ALA A 180 9.35 7.27 15.56
N ASP A 181 9.70 6.34 16.44
CA ASP A 181 9.65 4.89 16.16
C ASP A 181 8.22 4.42 15.85
N ALA A 182 7.23 4.96 16.57
CA ALA A 182 5.82 4.71 16.28
C ALA A 182 5.53 5.18 14.86
N LEU A 183 5.72 6.46 14.54
CA LEU A 183 5.49 7.02 13.21
C LEU A 183 6.22 6.24 12.11
N GLU A 184 7.45 5.76 12.34
CA GLU A 184 8.17 4.90 11.39
C GLU A 184 7.52 3.53 11.20
N SER A 185 6.90 2.98 12.25
CA SER A 185 6.14 1.72 12.19
C SER A 185 4.79 1.87 11.49
N PHE A 186 4.24 3.09 11.45
CA PHE A 186 3.01 3.43 10.75
C PHE A 186 3.35 3.89 9.32
N ALA A 187 2.44 3.68 8.38
CA ALA A 187 2.54 4.26 7.04
C ALA A 187 1.49 5.36 6.81
N PHE A 188 0.69 5.66 7.86
CA PHE A 188 -0.48 6.52 7.77
C PHE A 188 -0.75 7.28 9.08
N VAL A 189 -1.09 8.56 8.96
CA VAL A 189 -1.49 9.47 10.06
C VAL A 189 -2.92 9.96 9.86
N LEU A 190 -3.74 9.78 10.88
CA LEU A 190 -5.04 10.45 11.05
C LEU A 190 -4.86 11.64 11.98
N LEU A 191 -4.99 12.85 11.45
CA LEU A 191 -4.83 14.09 12.20
C LEU A 191 -6.21 14.66 12.59
N LEU A 192 -6.44 14.87 13.88
CA LEU A 192 -7.62 15.58 14.38
C LEU A 192 -7.29 17.07 14.49
N GLU A 193 -7.80 17.85 13.53
CA GLU A 193 -7.64 19.30 13.49
C GLU A 193 -8.80 19.95 14.26
N THR A 194 -8.67 19.88 15.59
CA THR A 194 -9.54 20.54 16.57
C THR A 194 -9.19 22.04 16.69
N PRO A 195 -10.02 22.87 17.36
CA PRO A 195 -9.79 24.31 17.46
C PRO A 195 -8.37 24.72 17.91
N ASP A 196 -7.81 24.02 18.90
CA ASP A 196 -6.49 24.32 19.46
C ASP A 196 -5.36 23.45 18.88
N ALA A 197 -5.64 22.64 17.84
CA ALA A 197 -4.63 21.73 17.27
C ALA A 197 -3.41 22.47 16.70
N HIS A 198 -3.63 23.62 16.07
CA HIS A 198 -2.58 24.47 15.49
C HIS A 198 -1.58 25.02 16.52
N ALA A 199 -1.96 25.07 17.80
CA ALA A 199 -1.13 25.54 18.90
C ALA A 199 -0.28 24.42 19.53
N SER A 200 -0.16 23.27 18.86
CA SER A 200 0.52 22.09 19.37
C SER A 200 1.77 21.76 18.57
N ASP A 201 2.94 22.08 19.13
CA ASP A 201 4.23 21.75 18.53
C ASP A 201 4.33 20.25 18.20
N TRP A 202 3.82 19.38 19.07
CA TRP A 202 3.76 17.93 18.83
C TRP A 202 2.95 17.55 17.58
N VAL A 203 1.80 18.18 17.37
CA VAL A 203 0.95 17.89 16.21
C VAL A 203 1.65 18.38 14.94
N PHE A 204 2.32 19.53 15.03
CA PHE A 204 3.13 20.05 13.94
C PHE A 204 4.29 19.11 13.59
N ASP A 205 5.07 18.68 14.58
CA ASP A 205 6.22 17.78 14.39
C ASP A 205 5.79 16.42 13.80
N GLU A 206 4.68 15.85 14.27
CA GLU A 206 4.12 14.60 13.72
C GLU A 206 3.69 14.75 12.26
N LEU A 207 3.08 15.88 11.92
CA LEU A 207 2.68 16.18 10.55
C LEU A 207 3.90 16.42 9.64
N GLU A 208 4.86 17.24 10.08
CA GLU A 208 6.10 17.49 9.35
C GLU A 208 6.85 16.18 9.09
N TYR A 209 6.92 15.31 10.11
CA TYR A 209 7.49 13.99 9.97
C TYR A 209 6.76 13.16 8.91
N ALA A 210 5.42 13.09 8.97
CA ALA A 210 4.62 12.35 7.99
C ALA A 210 4.86 12.83 6.56
N LEU A 211 4.94 14.15 6.34
CA LEU A 211 5.19 14.75 5.04
C LEU A 211 6.61 14.46 4.54
N ALA A 212 7.62 14.64 5.39
CA ALA A 212 9.02 14.39 5.05
C ALA A 212 9.27 12.93 4.62
N HIS A 213 8.45 11.99 5.11
CA HIS A 213 8.57 10.56 4.82
C HIS A 213 7.48 10.04 3.87
N SER A 214 6.73 10.94 3.21
CA SER A 214 5.66 10.57 2.26
C SER A 214 4.66 9.55 2.83
N MET A 215 4.35 9.66 4.12
CA MET A 215 3.30 8.89 4.77
C MET A 215 1.94 9.34 4.23
N GLY A 216 0.97 8.43 4.22
CA GLY A 216 -0.41 8.84 3.97
C GLY A 216 -0.91 9.69 5.14
N VAL A 217 -1.63 10.77 4.85
CA VAL A 217 -2.24 11.63 5.88
C VAL A 217 -3.70 11.83 5.54
N LEU A 218 -4.57 11.81 6.54
CA LEU A 218 -5.95 12.30 6.46
C LEU A 218 -6.22 13.24 7.63
N ILE A 219 -6.84 14.37 7.35
CA ILE A 219 -7.22 15.34 8.37
C ILE A 219 -8.72 15.25 8.63
N VAL A 220 -9.13 15.24 9.89
CA VAL A 220 -10.52 15.47 10.31
C VAL A 220 -10.59 16.89 10.87
N THR A 221 -11.17 17.79 10.08
CA THR A 221 -11.30 19.21 10.42
C THR A 221 -12.59 19.42 11.21
N TRP A 222 -12.46 20.04 12.40
CA TRP A 222 -13.61 20.41 13.23
C TRP A 222 -14.49 21.47 12.54
N PRO A 223 -15.74 21.64 12.99
CA PRO A 223 -16.61 22.73 12.53
C PRO A 223 -15.99 24.12 12.78
N ASP A 224 -16.55 25.13 12.12
CA ASP A 224 -16.14 26.54 12.25
C ASP A 224 -14.74 26.89 11.73
N GLU A 225 -14.17 26.03 10.87
CA GLU A 225 -12.91 26.26 10.15
C GLU A 225 -11.76 26.65 11.09
N PRO A 226 -11.31 25.72 11.97
CA PRO A 226 -10.18 25.98 12.84
C PRO A 226 -8.94 26.35 12.03
N PRO A 227 -8.01 27.15 12.60
CA PRO A 227 -6.77 27.49 11.92
C PRO A 227 -6.03 26.23 11.47
N PRO A 228 -5.60 26.14 10.20
CA PRO A 228 -4.96 24.93 9.70
C PRO A 228 -3.58 24.74 10.33
N ILE A 229 -3.16 23.49 10.48
CA ILE A 229 -1.76 23.19 10.85
C ILE A 229 -0.86 23.67 9.70
N PRO A 230 0.26 24.37 9.95
CA PRO A 230 1.14 24.83 8.87
C PRO A 230 1.61 23.67 7.97
N GLY A 231 1.56 23.87 6.66
CA GLY A 231 1.92 22.84 5.66
C GLY A 231 0.81 21.82 5.34
N SER A 232 -0.35 21.92 6.00
CA SER A 232 -1.46 20.98 5.83
C SER A 232 -2.48 21.34 4.72
N ASP A 233 -2.31 22.48 4.05
CA ASP A 233 -3.33 23.08 3.17
C ASP A 233 -3.76 22.18 2.00
N ARG A 234 -2.84 21.34 1.50
CA ARG A 234 -3.07 20.47 0.32
C ARG A 234 -3.37 19.02 0.69
N LEU A 235 -3.48 18.71 1.97
CA LEU A 235 -3.72 17.36 2.44
C LEU A 235 -5.20 17.01 2.35
N PRO A 236 -5.57 15.74 2.17
CA PRO A 236 -6.97 15.34 2.11
C PRO A 236 -7.64 15.54 3.47
N ARG A 237 -8.89 16.01 3.46
CA ARG A 237 -9.63 16.42 4.66
C ARG A 237 -11.06 15.89 4.66
N VAL A 238 -11.55 15.52 5.84
CA VAL A 238 -12.96 15.32 6.16
C VAL A 238 -13.40 16.49 7.02
N HIS A 239 -14.33 17.29 6.51
CA HIS A 239 -14.90 18.40 7.28
C HIS A 239 -16.10 17.91 8.10
N LEU A 240 -16.04 18.10 9.41
CA LEU A 240 -17.16 17.88 10.31
C LEU A 240 -18.11 19.08 10.28
N GLN A 241 -19.40 18.80 10.46
CA GLN A 241 -20.45 19.78 10.67
C GLN A 241 -20.78 19.87 12.16
N SER A 242 -21.40 20.96 12.61
CA SER A 242 -21.80 21.10 14.02
C SER A 242 -22.73 19.96 14.49
N ALA A 243 -23.54 19.38 13.58
CA ALA A 243 -24.40 18.24 13.86
C ALA A 243 -23.66 16.90 14.03
N ASP A 244 -22.40 16.83 13.61
CA ASP A 244 -21.55 15.66 13.82
C ASP A 244 -20.97 15.61 15.23
N LEU A 245 -21.04 16.71 15.99
CA LEU A 245 -20.55 16.80 17.35
C LEU A 245 -21.69 16.61 18.36
N VAL A 246 -21.45 15.74 19.33
CA VAL A 246 -22.39 15.41 20.41
C VAL A 246 -21.72 15.75 21.74
N GLN A 247 -22.30 16.70 22.46
CA GLN A 247 -21.85 17.01 23.82
C GLN A 247 -22.15 15.85 24.76
N LYS A 248 -21.11 15.18 25.24
CA LYS A 248 -21.21 14.34 26.43
C LYS A 248 -20.91 15.22 27.64
N GLY A 249 -21.73 15.14 28.69
CA GLY A 249 -21.75 16.05 29.85
C GLY A 249 -20.46 16.20 30.69
N HIS A 250 -19.31 15.77 30.19
CA HIS A 250 -17.98 15.87 30.81
C HIS A 250 -16.96 16.70 30.01
N GLY A 251 -17.40 17.56 29.09
CA GLY A 251 -16.61 18.71 28.63
C GLY A 251 -15.85 18.56 27.30
N PHE A 252 -15.92 17.41 26.63
CA PHE A 252 -15.39 17.24 25.27
C PHE A 252 -16.46 16.74 24.32
N ASP A 253 -16.44 17.27 23.09
CA ASP A 253 -17.34 16.84 22.04
C ASP A 253 -16.94 15.44 21.56
N ALA A 254 -17.92 14.54 21.52
CA ALA A 254 -17.81 13.24 20.87
C ALA A 254 -18.36 13.32 19.45
N LEU A 255 -17.97 12.39 18.58
CA LEU A 255 -18.53 12.27 17.24
C LEU A 255 -19.87 11.52 17.29
N SER A 256 -20.84 11.92 16.47
CA SER A 256 -22.04 11.14 16.21
C SER A 256 -21.69 9.81 15.54
N SER A 257 -22.59 8.82 15.61
CA SER A 257 -22.41 7.53 14.92
C SER A 257 -22.16 7.70 13.42
N GLU A 258 -22.92 8.59 12.80
CA GLU A 258 -22.87 8.89 11.37
C GLU A 258 -21.54 9.55 10.99
N ALA A 259 -21.01 10.40 11.87
CA ALA A 259 -19.71 11.03 11.70
C ALA A 259 -18.57 10.02 11.82
N VAL A 260 -18.61 9.14 12.84
CA VAL A 260 -17.64 8.04 13.01
C VAL A 260 -17.63 7.17 11.76
N ASP A 261 -18.79 6.69 11.31
CA ASP A 261 -18.90 5.86 10.12
C ASP A 261 -18.32 6.53 8.88
N ARG A 262 -18.51 7.84 8.76
CA ARG A 262 -17.96 8.63 7.64
C ARG A 262 -16.45 8.76 7.73
N VAL A 263 -15.91 9.09 8.91
CA VAL A 263 -14.46 9.17 9.14
C VAL A 263 -13.81 7.81 8.88
N LEU A 264 -14.37 6.70 9.36
CA LEU A 264 -13.83 5.36 9.11
C LEU A 264 -13.70 5.03 7.61
N ARG A 265 -14.70 5.40 6.80
CA ARG A 265 -14.66 5.20 5.34
C ARG A 265 -13.54 6.01 4.68
N GLU A 266 -13.36 7.25 5.11
CA GLU A 266 -12.33 8.14 4.56
C GLU A 266 -10.92 7.74 5.06
N VAL A 267 -10.79 7.21 6.29
CA VAL A 267 -9.54 6.61 6.81
C VAL A 267 -9.15 5.40 5.97
N GLU A 268 -10.08 4.46 5.74
CA GLU A 268 -9.85 3.30 4.87
C GLU A 268 -9.33 3.73 3.50
N SER A 269 -10.00 4.73 2.93
CA SER A 269 -9.67 5.32 1.64
C SER A 269 -8.25 5.88 1.60
N ALA A 270 -7.95 6.80 2.50
CA ALA A 270 -6.69 7.54 2.51
C ALA A 270 -5.51 6.64 2.91
N HIS A 271 -5.72 5.70 3.83
CA HIS A 271 -4.72 4.73 4.26
C HIS A 271 -4.24 3.88 3.08
N ALA A 272 -5.17 3.27 2.37
CA ALA A 272 -4.83 2.35 1.29
C ALA A 272 -4.19 3.08 0.09
N LEU A 273 -4.67 4.29 -0.23
CA LEU A 273 -4.05 5.14 -1.25
C LEU A 273 -2.64 5.57 -0.88
N GLY A 274 -2.42 6.02 0.36
CA GLY A 274 -1.11 6.44 0.85
C GLY A 274 -0.07 5.32 0.77
N LEU A 275 -0.47 4.11 1.17
CA LEU A 275 0.40 2.94 1.17
C LEU A 275 0.82 2.51 -0.24
N VAL A 276 -0.13 2.48 -1.19
CA VAL A 276 0.16 2.17 -2.59
C VAL A 276 1.08 3.22 -3.21
N ARG A 277 0.77 4.51 -3.00
CA ARG A 277 1.61 5.60 -3.52
C ARG A 277 3.05 5.47 -3.05
N ARG A 278 3.25 5.20 -1.76
CA ARG A 278 4.59 5.03 -1.19
C ARG A 278 5.34 3.83 -1.78
N ARG A 279 4.67 2.69 -1.96
CA ARG A 279 5.28 1.51 -2.62
C ARG A 279 5.64 1.76 -4.07
N LYS A 280 4.75 2.41 -4.82
CA LYS A 280 5.01 2.79 -6.22
C LYS A 280 6.23 3.70 -6.28
N MET A 281 6.31 4.71 -5.41
CA MET A 281 7.47 5.59 -5.33
C MET A 281 8.77 4.81 -5.05
N LEU A 282 8.78 3.89 -4.08
CA LEU A 282 9.94 3.05 -3.78
C LEU A 282 10.36 2.19 -4.99
N LEU A 283 9.41 1.51 -5.64
CA LEU A 283 9.70 0.66 -6.80
C LEU A 283 10.14 1.49 -8.02
N SER A 284 9.52 2.64 -8.28
CA SER A 284 9.90 3.53 -9.37
C SER A 284 11.30 4.12 -9.17
N SER A 285 11.69 4.40 -7.91
CA SER A 285 13.05 4.82 -7.57
C SER A 285 14.07 3.72 -7.88
N VAL A 286 13.78 2.47 -7.48
CA VAL A 286 14.60 1.31 -7.83
C VAL A 286 14.72 1.14 -9.34
N GLN A 287 13.59 1.13 -10.04
CA GLN A 287 13.55 0.93 -11.49
C GLN A 287 14.37 1.99 -12.21
N SER A 288 14.14 3.26 -11.87
CA SER A 288 14.83 4.40 -12.50
C SER A 288 16.35 4.31 -12.28
N SER A 289 16.79 3.97 -11.07
CA SER A 289 18.21 3.81 -10.76
C SER A 289 18.83 2.60 -11.45
N ALA A 290 18.12 1.47 -11.50
CA ALA A 290 18.59 0.24 -12.12
C ALA A 290 18.72 0.38 -13.65
N GLU A 291 17.72 0.98 -14.29
CA GLU A 291 17.73 1.24 -15.75
C GLU A 291 18.81 2.25 -16.13
N ALA A 292 19.08 3.27 -15.30
CA ALA A 292 20.21 4.16 -15.47
C ALA A 292 21.57 3.42 -15.39
N GLY A 293 21.65 2.35 -14.60
CA GLY A 293 22.79 1.42 -14.53
C GLY A 293 22.84 0.39 -15.67
N GLY A 294 21.91 0.44 -16.62
CA GLY A 294 21.83 -0.50 -17.75
C GLY A 294 21.20 -1.85 -17.42
N ALA A 295 20.50 -1.97 -16.28
CA ALA A 295 19.72 -3.15 -15.95
C ALA A 295 18.32 -3.11 -16.58
N THR A 296 17.68 -4.28 -16.63
CA THR A 296 16.29 -4.44 -17.05
C THR A 296 15.43 -4.77 -15.83
N CYS A 297 14.28 -4.11 -15.74
CA CYS A 297 13.38 -4.21 -14.60
C CYS A 297 12.07 -4.91 -14.99
N THR A 298 11.64 -5.81 -14.13
CA THR A 298 10.56 -6.75 -14.40
C THR A 298 9.71 -6.86 -13.14
N ALA A 299 8.60 -6.13 -13.08
CA ALA A 299 7.74 -6.06 -11.89
C ALA A 299 7.12 -7.42 -11.54
N LEU A 300 7.23 -7.83 -10.28
CA LEU A 300 6.75 -9.11 -9.74
C LEU A 300 5.57 -8.89 -8.79
N LYS A 301 4.92 -9.98 -8.38
CA LYS A 301 3.88 -9.96 -7.34
C LYS A 301 4.40 -9.41 -6.01
N ASP A 302 3.47 -8.99 -5.15
CA ASP A 302 3.72 -8.57 -3.77
C ASP A 302 4.71 -7.39 -3.67
N TRP A 303 4.56 -6.40 -4.56
CA TRP A 303 5.39 -5.18 -4.61
C TRP A 303 6.90 -5.48 -4.69
N SER A 304 7.23 -6.41 -5.57
CA SER A 304 8.60 -6.87 -5.81
C SER A 304 9.01 -6.63 -7.26
N MET A 305 10.30 -6.76 -7.56
CA MET A 305 10.87 -6.52 -8.88
C MET A 305 12.07 -7.44 -9.11
N ASP A 306 12.12 -8.04 -10.29
CA ASP A 306 13.30 -8.73 -10.80
C ASP A 306 14.14 -7.72 -11.60
N VAL A 307 15.38 -7.54 -11.19
CA VAL A 307 16.33 -6.63 -11.82
C VAL A 307 17.49 -7.46 -12.36
N SER A 308 17.66 -7.45 -13.68
CA SER A 308 18.70 -8.20 -14.39
C SER A 308 19.61 -7.25 -15.17
N GLY A 309 20.89 -7.20 -14.83
CA GLY A 309 21.85 -6.29 -15.45
C GLY A 309 23.29 -6.81 -15.44
N PRO A 310 24.28 -5.95 -15.77
CA PRO A 310 25.70 -6.33 -15.83
C PRO A 310 26.24 -6.87 -14.50
N SER A 311 25.70 -6.35 -13.39
CA SER A 311 26.05 -6.70 -12.01
C SER A 311 25.47 -8.05 -11.57
N GLY A 312 24.67 -8.70 -12.41
CA GLY A 312 23.95 -9.94 -12.11
C GLY A 312 22.44 -9.72 -11.96
N ARG A 313 21.79 -10.63 -11.24
CA ARG A 313 20.36 -10.62 -11.00
C ARG A 313 20.05 -10.34 -9.54
N SER A 314 19.10 -9.46 -9.29
CA SER A 314 18.64 -9.05 -7.97
C SER A 314 17.12 -9.14 -7.89
N ILE A 315 16.60 -9.76 -6.84
CA ILE A 315 15.20 -9.71 -6.49
C ILE A 315 15.02 -8.62 -5.45
N VAL A 316 14.18 -7.65 -5.75
CA VAL A 316 13.95 -6.47 -4.92
C VAL A 316 12.53 -6.52 -4.38
N ALA A 317 12.34 -6.26 -3.09
CA ALA A 317 11.04 -6.02 -2.47
C ALA A 317 11.04 -4.67 -1.76
N VAL A 318 9.86 -4.08 -1.55
CA VAL A 318 9.73 -2.79 -0.86
C VAL A 318 8.91 -2.90 0.44
N ALA A 319 9.39 -2.20 1.47
CA ALA A 319 8.70 -2.01 2.75
C ALA A 319 8.37 -0.51 2.93
N PRO A 320 7.10 -0.10 2.80
CA PRO A 320 6.68 1.31 2.96
C PRO A 320 6.58 1.77 4.43
N ARG A 321 7.01 0.91 5.36
CA ARG A 321 7.06 1.10 6.83
C ARG A 321 8.39 0.54 7.33
N LEU A 322 8.62 0.58 8.65
CA LEU A 322 9.71 -0.18 9.26
C LEU A 322 9.71 -1.64 8.77
N PRO A 323 10.85 -2.17 8.30
CA PRO A 323 10.94 -3.55 7.87
C PRO A 323 10.71 -4.52 9.03
N GLU A 324 10.06 -5.63 8.72
CA GLU A 324 9.74 -6.73 9.63
C GLU A 324 10.32 -8.06 9.10
N SER A 325 10.45 -9.07 9.96
CA SER A 325 11.01 -10.38 9.60
C SER A 325 10.25 -11.06 8.45
N GLU A 326 8.96 -10.80 8.36
CA GLU A 326 8.04 -11.31 7.36
C GLU A 326 8.34 -10.74 5.97
N ASP A 327 8.87 -9.51 5.89
CA ASP A 327 9.30 -8.95 4.60
C ASP A 327 10.54 -9.66 4.09
N LEU A 328 11.50 -9.92 4.98
CA LEU A 328 12.72 -10.67 4.68
C LEU A 328 12.39 -12.11 4.27
N HIS A 329 11.47 -12.77 4.99
CA HIS A 329 11.06 -14.12 4.66
C HIS A 329 10.39 -14.20 3.28
N ARG A 330 9.45 -13.30 2.98
CA ARG A 330 8.78 -13.24 1.67
C ARG A 330 9.77 -12.97 0.53
N LEU A 331 10.72 -12.07 0.75
CA LEU A 331 11.78 -11.78 -0.21
C LEU A 331 12.65 -13.02 -0.47
N ASP A 332 13.03 -13.74 0.59
CA ASP A 332 13.83 -14.97 0.52
C ASP A 332 13.08 -16.08 -0.25
N GLU A 333 11.79 -16.29 0.04
CA GLU A 333 10.94 -17.24 -0.70
C GLU A 333 10.83 -16.86 -2.18
N MET A 334 10.61 -15.58 -2.48
CA MET A 334 10.55 -15.09 -3.86
C MET A 334 11.86 -15.33 -4.59
N ARG A 335 12.99 -14.96 -3.98
CA ARG A 335 14.33 -15.21 -4.52
C ARG A 335 14.52 -16.68 -4.82
N ASN A 336 14.26 -17.57 -3.86
CA ASN A 336 14.45 -19.01 -4.04
C ASN A 336 13.56 -19.59 -5.15
N SER A 337 12.36 -19.04 -5.34
CA SER A 337 11.46 -19.47 -6.42
C SER A 337 11.90 -19.04 -7.82
N ILE A 338 12.74 -17.99 -7.92
CA ILE A 338 13.20 -17.43 -9.20
C ILE A 338 14.63 -17.89 -9.48
N GLN A 339 15.55 -17.61 -8.56
CA GLN A 339 16.95 -18.00 -8.61
C GLN A 339 17.58 -17.85 -7.22
N GLU A 340 17.88 -18.97 -6.55
CA GLU A 340 18.44 -19.01 -5.20
C GLU A 340 19.74 -18.19 -5.04
N THR A 341 20.56 -18.12 -6.11
CA THR A 341 21.83 -17.40 -6.12
C THR A 341 21.72 -15.91 -6.45
N ALA A 342 20.53 -15.40 -6.75
CA ALA A 342 20.34 -13.97 -7.01
C ALA A 342 20.58 -13.14 -5.73
N ASP A 343 20.94 -11.89 -5.88
CA ASP A 343 20.92 -10.96 -4.75
C ASP A 343 19.48 -10.71 -4.31
N ALA A 344 19.26 -10.43 -3.03
CA ALA A 344 17.95 -10.09 -2.50
C ALA A 344 17.99 -8.80 -1.69
N LEU A 345 17.22 -7.81 -2.13
CA LEU A 345 17.25 -6.44 -1.62
C LEU A 345 15.87 -6.05 -1.07
N LEU A 346 15.79 -5.72 0.21
CA LEU A 346 14.61 -5.11 0.82
C LEU A 346 14.84 -3.61 0.91
N ILE A 347 14.14 -2.84 0.08
CA ILE A 347 14.17 -1.38 0.13
C ILE A 347 13.13 -0.91 1.13
N HIS A 348 13.52 -0.14 2.14
CA HIS A 348 12.61 0.35 3.16
C HIS A 348 12.58 1.86 3.24
N ALA A 349 11.41 2.40 3.58
CA ALA A 349 11.22 3.84 3.74
C ALA A 349 11.65 4.37 5.12
N ALA A 350 12.06 3.50 6.04
CA ALA A 350 12.57 3.94 7.34
C ALA A 350 13.89 4.72 7.17
N ARG A 351 13.99 5.86 7.86
CA ARG A 351 15.18 6.72 7.83
C ARG A 351 16.31 6.10 8.63
N GLN A 352 16.00 5.55 9.79
CA GLN A 352 16.99 4.92 10.65
C GLN A 352 16.40 3.70 11.34
N LEU A 353 17.04 2.55 11.17
CA LEU A 353 16.68 1.37 11.96
C LEU A 353 17.32 1.46 13.34
N GLU A 354 16.47 1.56 14.36
CA GLU A 354 16.77 1.27 15.76
C GLU A 354 17.75 0.08 15.88
N ALA A 355 18.78 0.22 16.72
CA ALA A 355 19.82 -0.80 16.85
C ALA A 355 19.25 -2.16 17.32
N SER A 356 18.20 -2.12 18.15
CA SER A 356 17.46 -3.29 18.62
C SER A 356 16.79 -4.05 17.46
N ARG A 357 16.05 -3.33 16.62
CA ARG A 357 15.39 -3.86 15.41
C ARG A 357 16.39 -4.36 14.40
N LYS A 358 17.46 -3.61 14.15
CA LYS A 358 18.54 -4.03 13.24
C LYS A 358 19.12 -5.38 13.67
N ARG A 359 19.44 -5.54 14.96
CA ARG A 359 19.90 -6.84 15.51
C ARG A 359 18.88 -7.96 15.32
N HIS A 360 17.60 -7.69 15.54
CA HIS A 360 16.54 -8.69 15.34
C HIS A 360 16.42 -9.12 13.87
N LEU A 361 16.43 -8.16 12.94
CA LEU A 361 16.34 -8.44 11.50
C LEU A 361 17.62 -9.13 10.98
N ASP A 362 18.79 -8.77 11.50
CA ASP A 362 20.04 -9.47 11.18
C ASP A 362 20.02 -10.92 11.72
N TRP A 363 19.47 -11.15 12.92
CA TRP A 363 19.21 -12.50 13.43
C TRP A 363 18.23 -13.28 12.55
N ALA A 364 17.14 -12.65 12.11
CA ALA A 364 16.13 -13.28 11.24
C ALA A 364 16.71 -13.64 9.87
N LYS A 365 17.55 -12.77 9.31
CA LYS A 365 18.29 -13.02 8.07
C LYS A 365 19.23 -14.22 8.21
N GLY A 366 19.94 -14.34 9.33
CA GLY A 366 20.98 -15.36 9.50
C GLY A 366 22.07 -15.23 8.44
N ASP A 367 22.53 -16.34 7.88
CA ASP A 367 23.59 -16.38 6.86
C ASP A 367 23.08 -16.13 5.43
N ARG A 368 21.79 -15.85 5.26
CA ARG A 368 21.20 -15.58 3.95
C ARG A 368 21.69 -14.24 3.42
N ASN A 369 21.99 -14.18 2.12
CA ASN A 369 22.40 -12.96 1.43
C ASN A 369 21.18 -12.05 1.16
N LEU A 370 20.60 -11.48 2.23
CA LEU A 370 19.54 -10.48 2.17
C LEU A 370 20.11 -9.12 2.60
N ARG A 371 19.89 -8.07 1.81
CA ARG A 371 20.34 -6.71 2.14
C ARG A 371 19.14 -5.81 2.38
N MET A 372 19.18 -5.04 3.45
CA MET A 372 18.20 -3.99 3.73
C MET A 372 18.82 -2.65 3.34
N ILE A 373 18.12 -1.89 2.50
CA ILE A 373 18.60 -0.64 1.93
C ILE A 373 17.55 0.43 2.23
N SER A 374 17.97 1.57 2.79
CA SER A 374 17.07 2.72 2.95
C SER A 374 16.76 3.34 1.59
N GLU A 375 15.56 3.89 1.40
CA GLU A 375 15.15 4.57 0.16
C GLU A 375 16.16 5.62 -0.32
N ASN A 376 16.82 6.32 0.62
CA ASN A 376 17.81 7.36 0.31
C ASN A 376 19.14 6.81 -0.23
N ALA A 377 19.38 5.51 -0.14
CA ALA A 377 20.58 4.84 -0.62
C ALA A 377 20.38 4.10 -1.97
N VAL A 378 19.16 4.13 -2.54
CA VAL A 378 18.83 3.41 -3.78
C VAL A 378 19.66 3.91 -4.97
N GLY A 379 19.92 5.21 -5.06
CA GLY A 379 20.65 5.81 -6.19
C GLY A 379 22.11 5.36 -6.35
N GLY A 380 22.71 4.74 -5.32
CA GLY A 380 24.07 4.21 -5.36
C GLY A 380 24.16 2.69 -5.45
N LEU A 381 23.04 2.00 -5.71
CA LEU A 381 22.93 0.55 -5.59
C LEU A 381 23.30 -0.22 -6.87
N TRP A 382 23.09 0.39 -8.04
CA TRP A 382 23.06 -0.29 -9.35
C TRP A 382 24.26 0.00 -10.24
#